data_AF-A0A933RCL3-F1
#
_entry.id   AF-A0A933RCL3-F1
#
_cell.length_a   1.000
_cell.length_b   1.000
_cell.length_c   1.000
_cell.angle_alpha   90.00
_cell.angle_beta   90.00
_cell.angle_gamma   90.00
#
_symmetry.space_group_name_H-M   'P 1'
#
loop_
_entity.id
_entity.type
_entity.pdbx_description
1 polymer ?
#
loop_
_entity_poly.entity_id
_entity_poly.type
_entity_poly.pdbx_seq_one_letter_code
_entity_poly.pdbx_strand_id
1 'polypeptide(L)'
;MSAGLQEVFERAEALEEQGDWGGAATAWGEGLELALRGGATGEALRLVFDAREEALRRAGREAEAIDRVAHAALSRAAAQAGGAPVAVPWFAAGEFGRAAAAWPAFAEDWAADGHAAYTRELDQRMRGLTRGGVHFAVVSLTVEEVEAHAAAHGLDPGWAEARAQAAAEALRRADDPRVPWPPGRNDPCWCGSGAKYKRCCGA
;
A
#
# COMPACT_ATOMS: atom_id res chain seq x y z
N MET A 1 10.18 -10.23 -3.29
CA MET A 1 9.17 -10.29 -4.37
C MET A 1 8.36 -11.56 -4.17
N SER A 2 7.04 -11.52 -4.38
CA SER A 2 6.22 -12.74 -4.38
C SER A 2 6.54 -13.59 -5.61
N ALA A 3 6.26 -14.90 -5.56
CA ALA A 3 6.48 -15.80 -6.69
C ALA A 3 5.74 -15.35 -7.97
N GLY A 4 4.52 -14.81 -7.81
CA GLY A 4 3.74 -14.29 -8.94
C GLY A 4 4.35 -13.04 -9.59
N LEU A 5 5.01 -12.15 -8.82
CA LEU A 5 5.66 -10.99 -9.41
C LEU A 5 6.90 -11.38 -10.23
N GLN A 6 7.65 -12.38 -9.75
CA GLN A 6 8.81 -12.93 -10.46
C GLN A 6 8.40 -13.55 -11.80
N GLU A 7 7.33 -14.35 -11.82
CA GLU A 7 6.82 -14.99 -13.05
C GLU A 7 6.38 -13.95 -14.09
N VAL A 8 5.74 -12.87 -13.64
CA VAL A 8 5.34 -11.77 -14.54
C VAL A 8 6.56 -11.08 -15.15
N PHE A 9 7.62 -10.86 -14.37
CA PHE A 9 8.86 -10.23 -14.85
C PHE A 9 9.53 -11.09 -15.91
N GLU A 10 9.74 -12.38 -15.61
CA GLU A 10 10.38 -13.32 -16.54
C GLU A 10 9.61 -13.41 -17.86
N ARG A 11 8.27 -13.42 -17.79
CA ARG A 11 7.42 -13.42 -18.98
C ARG A 11 7.52 -12.09 -19.76
N ALA A 12 7.53 -10.95 -19.07
CA ALA A 12 7.60 -9.65 -19.72
C ALA A 12 8.95 -9.46 -20.44
N GLU A 13 10.06 -9.77 -19.77
CA GLU A 13 11.40 -9.71 -20.35
C GLU A 13 11.53 -10.63 -21.58
N ALA A 14 11.00 -11.86 -21.51
CA ALA A 14 11.01 -12.77 -22.65
C ALA A 14 10.25 -12.21 -23.87
N LEU A 15 9.15 -11.46 -23.66
CA LEU A 15 8.39 -10.82 -24.74
C LEU A 15 9.16 -9.65 -25.36
N GLU A 16 9.89 -8.88 -24.55
CA GLU A 16 10.77 -7.81 -25.03
C GLU A 16 11.90 -8.35 -25.90
N GLU A 17 12.54 -9.45 -25.49
CA GLU A 17 13.58 -10.13 -26.26
C GLU A 17 13.07 -10.62 -27.62
N GLN A 18 11.80 -11.01 -27.69
CA GLN A 18 11.12 -11.43 -28.92
C GLN A 18 10.66 -10.23 -29.77
N GLY A 19 10.75 -9.00 -29.26
CA GLY A 19 10.26 -7.79 -29.89
C GLY A 19 8.73 -7.63 -29.82
N ASP A 20 8.03 -8.46 -29.05
CA ASP A 20 6.60 -8.32 -28.78
C ASP A 20 6.35 -7.29 -27.67
N TRP A 21 6.57 -6.03 -28.01
CA TRP A 21 6.36 -4.91 -27.09
C TRP A 21 4.90 -4.76 -26.65
N GLY A 22 3.94 -5.22 -27.47
CA GLY A 22 2.52 -5.20 -27.14
C GLY A 22 2.19 -6.20 -26.03
N GLY A 23 2.73 -7.41 -26.13
CA GLY A 23 2.69 -8.43 -25.08
C GLY A 23 3.43 -8.00 -23.82
N ALA A 24 4.66 -7.48 -23.95
CA ALA A 24 5.46 -6.99 -22.84
C ALA A 24 4.74 -5.89 -22.05
N ALA A 25 4.13 -4.91 -22.75
CA ALA A 25 3.36 -3.85 -22.10
C ALA A 25 2.20 -4.41 -21.27
N THR A 26 1.47 -5.39 -21.79
CA THR A 26 0.39 -6.07 -21.06
C THR A 26 0.93 -6.78 -19.82
N ALA A 27 2.02 -7.55 -19.97
CA ALA A 27 2.64 -8.26 -18.85
C ALA A 27 3.15 -7.31 -17.75
N TRP A 28 3.81 -6.21 -18.10
CA TRP A 28 4.21 -5.19 -17.12
C TRP A 28 3.01 -4.50 -16.46
N GLY A 29 1.86 -4.43 -17.15
CA GLY A 29 0.59 -3.98 -16.56
C GLY A 29 0.14 -4.87 -15.41
N GLU A 30 0.11 -6.18 -15.63
CA GLU A 30 -0.18 -7.16 -14.59
C GLU A 30 0.84 -7.06 -13.44
N GLY A 31 2.10 -6.75 -13.76
CA GLY A 31 3.14 -6.49 -12.77
C GLY A 31 2.83 -5.28 -11.89
N LEU A 32 2.34 -4.18 -12.49
CA LEU A 32 1.89 -3.02 -11.73
C LEU A 32 0.70 -3.35 -10.84
N GLU A 33 -0.28 -4.11 -11.32
CA GLU A 33 -1.42 -4.53 -10.50
C GLU A 33 -0.99 -5.33 -9.27
N LEU A 34 -0.11 -6.32 -9.45
CA LEU A 34 0.45 -7.10 -8.34
C LEU A 34 1.23 -6.22 -7.36
N ALA A 35 2.05 -5.30 -7.89
CA ALA A 35 2.82 -4.37 -7.08
C ALA A 35 1.92 -3.46 -6.23
N LEU A 36 0.90 -2.84 -6.85
CA LEU A 36 -0.03 -1.92 -6.18
C LEU A 36 -0.97 -2.63 -5.21
N ARG A 37 -1.44 -3.83 -5.56
CA ARG A 37 -2.22 -4.70 -4.67
C ARG A 37 -1.44 -5.01 -3.38
N GLY A 38 -0.16 -5.38 -3.53
CA GLY A 38 0.74 -5.71 -2.41
C GLY A 38 1.34 -4.51 -1.67
N GLY A 39 1.07 -3.28 -2.12
CA GLY A 39 1.57 -2.06 -1.48
C GLY A 39 3.04 -1.78 -1.75
N ALA A 40 3.58 -2.22 -2.89
CA ALA A 40 4.89 -1.82 -3.35
C ALA A 40 4.91 -0.30 -3.59
N THR A 41 5.99 0.35 -3.14
CA THR A 41 6.18 1.79 -3.28
C THR A 41 7.64 2.10 -3.61
N GLY A 42 7.93 3.35 -3.98
CA GLY A 42 9.31 3.82 -4.17
C GLY A 42 10.00 3.07 -5.30
N GLU A 43 11.24 2.63 -5.08
CA GLU A 43 12.11 2.04 -6.10
C GLU A 43 11.54 0.75 -6.71
N ALA A 44 10.95 -0.13 -5.89
CA ALA A 44 10.38 -1.39 -6.40
C ALA A 44 9.22 -1.15 -7.38
N LEU A 45 8.33 -0.20 -7.07
CA LEU A 45 7.25 0.17 -7.98
C LEU A 45 7.78 0.95 -9.20
N ARG A 46 8.81 1.79 -9.00
CA ARG A 46 9.44 2.59 -10.05
C ARG A 46 10.02 1.70 -11.14
N LEU A 47 10.69 0.62 -10.76
CA LEU A 47 11.28 -0.33 -11.70
C LEU A 47 10.23 -0.91 -12.66
N VAL A 48 9.09 -1.37 -12.13
CA VAL A 48 8.00 -1.94 -12.95
C VAL A 48 7.35 -0.87 -13.82
N PHE A 49 7.14 0.32 -13.26
CA PHE A 49 6.54 1.44 -13.97
C PHE A 49 7.38 1.89 -15.16
N ASP A 50 8.68 2.08 -14.97
CA ASP A 50 9.59 2.53 -16.03
C ASP A 50 9.69 1.48 -17.15
N ALA A 51 9.71 0.18 -16.80
CA ALA A 51 9.67 -0.92 -17.78
C ALA A 51 8.36 -0.91 -18.59
N ARG A 52 7.21 -0.67 -17.92
CA ARG A 52 5.92 -0.55 -18.61
C ARG A 52 5.87 0.65 -19.55
N GLU A 53 6.37 1.81 -19.12
CA GLU A 53 6.39 3.01 -19.98
C GLU A 53 7.22 2.78 -21.23
N GLU A 54 8.38 2.13 -21.11
CA GLU A 54 9.20 1.76 -22.26
C GLU A 54 8.46 0.81 -23.20
N ALA A 55 7.85 -0.25 -22.67
CA ALA A 55 7.11 -1.22 -23.48
C ALA A 55 5.91 -0.58 -24.21
N LEU A 56 5.13 0.29 -23.54
CA LEU A 56 4.03 1.05 -24.16
C LEU A 56 4.54 1.95 -25.29
N ARG A 57 5.63 2.69 -25.05
CA ARG A 57 6.25 3.58 -26.04
C ARG A 57 6.73 2.81 -27.27
N ARG A 58 7.38 1.66 -27.07
CA ARG A 58 7.85 0.79 -28.16
C ARG A 58 6.71 0.16 -28.96
N ALA A 59 5.61 -0.18 -28.28
CA ALA A 59 4.41 -0.72 -28.90
C ALA A 59 3.53 0.35 -29.59
N GLY A 60 3.81 1.65 -29.38
CA GLY A 60 2.94 2.74 -29.86
C GLY A 60 1.56 2.74 -29.20
N ARG A 61 1.48 2.29 -27.93
CA ARG A 61 0.25 2.24 -27.14
C ARG A 61 0.19 3.40 -26.16
N GLU A 62 -1.03 3.87 -25.89
CA GLU A 62 -1.29 4.90 -24.90
C GLU A 62 -1.32 4.32 -23.47
N ALA A 63 -1.07 5.18 -22.49
CA ALA A 63 -1.16 4.84 -21.08
C ALA A 63 -2.60 4.49 -20.66
N GLU A 64 -2.72 3.50 -19.79
CA GLU A 64 -3.98 2.94 -19.31
C GLU A 64 -4.30 3.41 -17.88
N ALA A 65 -5.40 2.91 -17.31
CA ALA A 65 -5.80 3.28 -15.95
C ALA A 65 -4.73 2.92 -14.92
N ILE A 66 -4.13 1.72 -15.04
CA ILE A 66 -3.12 1.23 -14.11
C ILE A 66 -1.87 2.12 -14.07
N ASP A 67 -1.50 2.73 -15.21
CA ASP A 67 -0.37 3.65 -15.31
C ASP A 67 -0.60 4.92 -14.48
N ARG A 68 -1.82 5.46 -14.54
CA ARG A 68 -2.20 6.64 -13.75
C ARG A 68 -2.15 6.34 -12.25
N VAL A 69 -2.58 5.14 -11.85
CA VAL A 69 -2.53 4.68 -10.46
C VAL A 69 -1.08 4.54 -9.99
N ALA A 70 -0.23 3.86 -10.76
CA ALA A 70 1.18 3.70 -10.43
C ALA A 70 1.92 5.04 -10.38
N HIS A 71 1.66 5.94 -11.33
CA HIS A 71 2.20 7.30 -11.31
C HIS A 71 1.76 8.07 -10.05
N ALA A 72 0.48 7.99 -9.66
CA ALA A 72 -0.01 8.60 -8.43
C ALA A 72 0.68 8.01 -7.18
N ALA A 73 0.86 6.69 -7.12
CA ALA A 73 1.58 6.01 -6.04
C ALA A 73 3.03 6.50 -5.91
N LEU A 74 3.75 6.59 -7.03
CA LEU A 74 5.11 7.09 -7.08
C LEU A 74 5.21 8.58 -6.70
N SER A 75 4.24 9.38 -7.13
CA SER A 75 4.16 10.80 -6.77
C SER A 75 3.95 11.00 -5.26
N ARG A 76 3.10 10.18 -4.64
CA ARG A 76 2.91 10.20 -3.18
C ARG A 76 4.19 9.77 -2.45
N ALA A 77 4.86 8.72 -2.91
CA ALA A 77 6.12 8.28 -2.34
C ALA A 77 7.21 9.38 -2.44
N ALA A 78 7.28 10.10 -3.57
CA ALA A 78 8.20 11.22 -3.74
C ALA A 78 7.86 12.43 -2.84
N ALA A 79 6.57 12.76 -2.68
CA ALA A 79 6.15 13.86 -1.81
C ALA A 79 6.51 13.64 -0.33
N GLN A 80 6.58 12.37 0.11
CA GLN A 80 7.01 12.01 1.46
C GLN A 80 8.49 12.33 1.72
N ALA A 81 9.33 12.41 0.68
CA ALA A 81 10.73 12.84 0.83
C ALA A 81 10.86 14.34 1.21
N GLY A 82 9.78 15.12 1.10
CA GLY A 82 9.71 16.54 1.48
C GLY A 82 9.47 16.81 2.97
N GLY A 83 9.51 15.79 3.83
CA GLY A 83 9.36 15.94 5.29
C GLY A 83 7.92 15.87 5.82
N ALA A 84 6.91 15.68 4.94
CA ALA A 84 5.56 15.38 5.36
C ALA A 84 5.47 13.96 5.96
N PRO A 85 4.64 13.73 7.00
CA PRO A 85 4.49 12.40 7.58
C PRO A 85 3.87 11.42 6.56
N VAL A 86 4.39 10.19 6.56
CA VAL A 86 3.83 9.07 5.80
C VAL A 86 2.53 8.62 6.47
N ALA A 87 1.41 8.76 5.77
CA ALA A 87 0.10 8.29 6.22
C ALA A 87 0.08 6.76 6.21
N VAL A 88 -0.17 6.14 7.37
CA VAL A 88 -0.25 4.68 7.53
C VAL A 88 -1.71 4.30 7.76
N PRO A 89 -2.38 3.64 6.80
CA PRO A 89 -3.77 3.22 6.97
C PRO A 89 -3.88 2.17 8.07
N TRP A 90 -4.77 2.40 9.02
CA TRP A 90 -5.07 1.48 10.11
C TRP A 90 -6.57 1.27 10.30
N PHE A 91 -6.98 0.02 10.50
CA PHE A 91 -8.34 -0.31 10.93
C PHE A 91 -8.39 -0.70 12.41
N ALA A 92 -9.30 -0.08 13.15
CA ALA A 92 -9.70 -0.56 14.47
C ALA A 92 -10.28 -1.99 14.38
N ALA A 93 -10.29 -2.75 15.48
CA ALA A 93 -10.63 -4.18 15.45
C ALA A 93 -11.97 -4.51 14.76
N GLY A 94 -13.00 -3.68 14.97
CA GLY A 94 -14.30 -3.82 14.29
C GLY A 94 -14.20 -3.60 12.78
N GLU A 95 -13.55 -2.53 12.35
CA GLU A 95 -13.34 -2.21 10.93
C GLU A 95 -12.38 -3.20 10.26
N PHE A 96 -11.41 -3.76 10.99
CA PHE A 96 -10.55 -4.84 10.49
C PHE A 96 -11.37 -6.09 10.16
N GLY A 97 -12.32 -6.47 11.03
CA GLY A 97 -13.22 -7.59 10.77
C GLY A 97 -14.08 -7.34 9.52
N ARG A 98 -14.58 -6.11 9.35
CA ARG A 98 -15.31 -5.71 8.14
C ARG A 98 -14.42 -5.75 6.89
N ALA A 99 -13.21 -5.23 6.96
CA ALA A 99 -12.25 -5.23 5.86
C ALA A 99 -11.87 -6.64 5.42
N ALA A 100 -11.62 -7.54 6.39
CA ALA A 100 -11.33 -8.95 6.12
C ALA A 100 -12.53 -9.68 5.51
N ALA A 101 -13.76 -9.33 5.88
CA ALA A 101 -14.96 -9.89 5.27
C ALA A 101 -15.22 -9.35 3.85
N ALA A 102 -14.94 -8.06 3.62
CA ALA A 102 -15.21 -7.38 2.37
C ALA A 102 -14.14 -7.68 1.29
N TRP A 103 -12.87 -7.79 1.69
CA TRP A 103 -11.75 -7.83 0.75
C TRP A 103 -10.88 -9.08 0.98
N PRO A 104 -11.08 -10.17 0.19
CA PRO A 104 -10.33 -11.41 0.35
C PRO A 104 -8.81 -11.22 0.27
N ALA A 105 -8.34 -10.36 -0.62
CA ALA A 105 -6.92 -10.01 -0.75
C ALA A 105 -6.32 -9.42 0.53
N PHE A 106 -7.09 -8.65 1.29
CA PHE A 106 -6.67 -8.13 2.60
C PHE A 106 -6.70 -9.23 3.66
N ALA A 107 -7.71 -10.11 3.63
CA ALA A 107 -7.84 -11.20 4.60
C ALA A 107 -6.71 -12.22 4.51
N GLU A 108 -6.21 -12.52 3.30
CA GLU A 108 -5.10 -13.45 3.04
C GLU A 108 -3.86 -13.14 3.90
N ASP A 109 -3.52 -11.86 4.05
CA ASP A 109 -2.35 -11.41 4.81
C ASP A 109 -2.48 -11.69 6.33
N TRP A 110 -3.70 -11.83 6.85
CA TRP A 110 -3.98 -11.86 8.30
C TRP A 110 -4.77 -13.08 8.77
N ALA A 111 -5.01 -14.05 7.88
CA ALA A 111 -5.93 -15.16 8.10
C ALA A 111 -5.61 -16.02 9.34
N ALA A 112 -4.33 -16.12 9.72
CA ALA A 112 -3.88 -16.96 10.83
C ALA A 112 -4.02 -16.28 12.22
N ASP A 113 -3.71 -14.99 12.30
CA ASP A 113 -3.43 -14.31 13.58
C ASP A 113 -4.29 -13.04 13.80
N GLY A 114 -5.11 -12.68 12.81
CA GLY A 114 -6.10 -11.62 12.89
C GLY A 114 -5.54 -10.23 13.20
N HIS A 115 -6.35 -9.40 13.86
CA HIS A 115 -6.04 -8.00 14.13
C HIS A 115 -4.73 -7.81 14.92
N ALA A 116 -4.40 -8.74 15.82
CA ALA A 116 -3.20 -8.66 16.63
C ALA A 116 -1.91 -8.84 15.80
N ALA A 117 -1.90 -9.68 14.77
CA ALA A 117 -0.78 -9.74 13.83
C ALA A 117 -0.72 -8.49 12.96
N TYR A 118 -1.86 -8.07 12.41
CA TYR A 118 -1.98 -6.86 11.61
C TYR A 118 -1.34 -5.63 12.27
N THR A 119 -1.70 -5.34 13.52
CA THR A 119 -1.15 -4.16 14.20
C THR A 119 0.30 -4.33 14.63
N ARG A 120 0.72 -5.55 15.00
CA ARG A 120 2.12 -5.83 15.34
C ARG A 120 3.04 -5.66 14.14
N GLU A 121 2.62 -6.15 12.98
CA GLU A 121 3.39 -6.04 11.76
C GLU A 121 3.50 -4.58 11.30
N LEU A 122 2.40 -3.81 11.33
CA LEU A 122 2.43 -2.38 11.07
C LEU A 122 3.41 -1.65 12.01
N ASP A 123 3.37 -1.95 13.31
CA ASP A 123 4.28 -1.34 14.28
C ASP A 123 5.75 -1.69 13.99
N GLN A 124 6.05 -2.96 13.75
CA GLN A 124 7.40 -3.41 13.41
C GLN A 124 7.95 -2.73 12.16
N ARG A 125 7.13 -2.62 11.10
CA ARG A 125 7.48 -1.92 9.86
C ARG A 125 7.77 -0.45 10.13
N MET A 126 6.87 0.27 10.81
CA MET A 126 7.05 1.69 11.12
C MET A 126 8.31 1.92 11.98
N ARG A 127 8.52 1.13 13.05
CA ARG A 127 9.73 1.24 13.89
C ARG A 127 11.02 1.00 13.12
N GLY A 128 10.99 0.04 12.18
CA GLY A 128 12.13 -0.25 11.31
C GLY A 128 12.54 0.96 10.48
N LEU A 129 11.56 1.66 9.92
CA LEU A 129 11.74 2.81 9.03
C LEU A 129 12.01 4.13 9.76
N THR A 130 11.51 4.33 10.98
CA THR A 130 11.79 5.54 11.78
C THR A 130 13.30 5.71 12.05
N ARG A 131 14.07 4.62 12.08
CA ARG A 131 15.54 4.69 12.18
C ARG A 131 16.19 5.43 11.00
N GLY A 132 15.52 5.50 9.85
CA GLY A 132 15.94 6.25 8.67
C GLY A 132 15.41 7.68 8.60
N GLY A 133 14.81 8.20 9.67
CA GLY A 133 14.28 9.58 9.72
C GLY A 133 12.87 9.73 9.14
N VAL A 134 12.17 8.63 8.86
CA VAL A 134 10.79 8.67 8.36
C VAL A 134 9.82 8.94 9.52
N HIS A 135 8.97 9.95 9.35
CA HIS A 135 7.88 10.28 10.27
C HIS A 135 6.58 9.65 9.77
N PHE A 136 5.82 9.02 10.67
CA PHE A 136 4.55 8.38 10.36
C PHE A 136 3.39 9.11 11.01
N ALA A 137 2.25 9.12 10.31
CA ALA A 137 0.95 9.43 10.89
C ALA A 137 0.07 8.19 10.72
N VAL A 138 -0.25 7.51 11.81
CA VAL A 138 -1.21 6.40 11.77
C VAL A 138 -2.60 7.01 11.60
N VAL A 139 -3.30 6.61 10.55
CA VAL A 139 -4.62 7.16 10.17
C VAL A 139 -5.66 6.07 10.35
N SER A 140 -6.63 6.30 11.25
CA SER A 140 -7.77 5.39 11.36
C SER A 140 -8.65 5.55 10.13
N LEU A 141 -8.97 4.42 9.50
CA LEU A 141 -9.91 4.35 8.38
C LEU A 141 -11.08 3.43 8.72
N THR A 142 -12.16 3.62 7.98
CA THR A 142 -13.29 2.71 7.88
C THR A 142 -13.32 2.03 6.51
N VAL A 143 -13.99 0.89 6.42
CA VAL A 143 -14.21 0.21 5.13
C VAL A 143 -14.93 1.12 4.14
N GLU A 144 -15.92 1.87 4.62
CA GLU A 144 -16.71 2.79 3.82
C GLU A 144 -15.88 3.92 3.21
N GLU A 145 -14.96 4.53 3.98
CA GLU A 145 -14.06 5.56 3.47
C GLU A 145 -13.15 5.03 2.36
N VAL A 146 -12.64 3.80 2.49
CA VAL A 146 -11.81 3.17 1.47
C VAL A 146 -12.62 2.83 0.23
N GLU A 147 -13.83 2.30 0.38
CA GLU A 147 -14.73 1.98 -0.75
C GLU A 147 -15.14 3.24 -1.50
N ALA A 148 -15.50 4.30 -0.78
CA ALA A 148 -15.83 5.60 -1.38
C ALA A 148 -14.62 6.18 -2.14
N HIS A 149 -13.44 6.13 -1.54
CA HIS A 149 -12.20 6.57 -2.18
C HIS A 149 -11.91 5.77 -3.45
N ALA A 150 -11.98 4.44 -3.35
CA ALA A 150 -11.68 3.53 -4.44
C ALA A 150 -12.63 3.74 -5.63
N ALA A 151 -13.93 3.87 -5.35
CA ALA A 151 -14.93 4.17 -6.38
C ALA A 151 -14.67 5.51 -7.08
N ALA A 152 -14.29 6.55 -6.33
CA ALA A 152 -13.97 7.87 -6.90
C ALA A 152 -12.71 7.87 -7.79
N HIS A 153 -11.77 6.95 -7.56
CA HIS A 153 -10.48 6.90 -8.23
C HIS A 153 -10.32 5.71 -9.19
N GLY A 154 -11.36 4.90 -9.37
CA GLY A 154 -11.30 3.70 -10.23
C GLY A 154 -10.33 2.64 -9.73
N LEU A 155 -10.23 2.47 -8.41
CA LEU A 155 -9.38 1.48 -7.75
C LEU A 155 -10.22 0.32 -7.24
N ASP A 156 -9.58 -0.84 -7.06
CA ASP A 156 -10.12 -1.92 -6.25
C ASP A 156 -9.90 -1.58 -4.75
N PRO A 157 -10.95 -1.53 -3.91
CA PRO A 157 -10.83 -1.19 -2.48
C PRO A 157 -10.01 -2.22 -1.68
N GLY A 158 -9.87 -3.45 -2.18
CA GLY A 158 -9.03 -4.48 -1.58
C GLY A 158 -7.53 -4.25 -1.77
N TRP A 159 -7.12 -3.36 -2.68
CA TRP A 159 -5.70 -3.08 -2.91
C TRP A 159 -5.11 -2.22 -1.80
N ALA A 160 -3.85 -2.50 -1.44
CA ALA A 160 -3.10 -1.67 -0.49
C ALA A 160 -3.01 -0.21 -0.96
N GLU A 161 -2.90 0.01 -2.26
CA GLU A 161 -2.88 1.34 -2.87
C GLU A 161 -4.15 2.16 -2.57
N ALA A 162 -5.35 1.57 -2.63
CA ALA A 162 -6.60 2.27 -2.31
C ALA A 162 -6.60 2.76 -0.85
N ARG A 163 -6.17 1.89 0.08
CA ARG A 163 -6.03 2.25 1.50
C ARG A 163 -4.99 3.34 1.73
N ALA A 164 -3.85 3.28 1.04
CA ALA A 164 -2.79 4.28 1.15
C ALA A 164 -3.25 5.66 0.66
N GLN A 165 -4.01 5.71 -0.45
CA GLN A 165 -4.58 6.95 -0.95
C GLN A 165 -5.64 7.52 0.00
N ALA A 166 -6.56 6.67 0.49
CA ALA A 166 -7.59 7.07 1.44
C ALA A 166 -6.98 7.63 2.73
N ALA A 167 -5.93 6.99 3.28
CA ALA A 167 -5.21 7.49 4.46
C ALA A 167 -4.54 8.85 4.20
N ALA A 168 -3.90 9.01 3.04
CA ALA A 168 -3.27 10.27 2.67
C ALA A 168 -4.30 11.41 2.50
N GLU A 169 -5.49 11.11 1.97
CA GLU A 169 -6.58 12.07 1.85
C GLU A 169 -7.19 12.42 3.21
N ALA A 170 -7.48 11.42 4.04
CA ALA A 170 -7.99 11.62 5.39
C ALA A 170 -7.02 12.46 6.24
N LEU A 171 -5.71 12.24 6.13
CA LEU A 171 -4.70 13.05 6.81
C LEU A 171 -4.68 14.52 6.37
N ARG A 172 -5.09 14.82 5.12
CA ARG A 172 -5.21 16.19 4.61
C ARG A 172 -6.51 16.86 5.06
N ARG A 173 -7.54 16.10 5.44
CA ARG A 173 -8.79 16.64 5.98
C ARG A 173 -8.57 17.10 7.43
N ALA A 174 -9.24 18.19 7.81
CA ALA A 174 -9.02 18.87 9.10
C ALA A 174 -9.62 18.15 10.33
N ASP A 175 -10.21 16.96 10.16
CA ASP A 175 -10.88 16.19 11.22
C ASP A 175 -9.93 15.31 12.06
N ASP A 176 -8.62 15.50 11.88
CA ASP A 176 -7.52 14.83 12.59
C ASP A 176 -7.77 13.32 12.92
N PRO A 177 -7.76 12.44 11.91
CA PRO A 177 -7.95 11.00 12.10
C PRO A 177 -6.71 10.30 12.69
N ARG A 178 -5.74 11.06 13.23
CA ARG A 178 -4.44 10.52 13.64
C ARG A 178 -4.55 9.74 14.95
N VAL A 179 -3.99 8.54 14.94
CA VAL A 179 -3.70 7.77 16.14
C VAL A 179 -2.28 8.11 16.60
N PRO A 180 -2.07 8.53 17.87
CA PRO A 180 -0.74 8.84 18.37
C PRO A 180 0.23 7.66 18.25
N TRP A 181 1.36 7.89 17.56
CA TRP A 181 2.42 6.91 17.39
C TRP A 181 3.79 7.60 17.25
N PRO A 182 4.87 7.08 17.86
CA PRO A 182 4.87 5.97 18.80
C PRO A 182 4.33 6.40 20.17
N PRO A 183 3.49 5.58 20.83
CA PRO A 183 3.08 5.86 22.20
C PRO A 183 4.27 5.71 23.17
N GLY A 184 4.16 6.34 24.34
CA GLY A 184 5.14 6.13 25.41
C GLY A 184 5.16 4.67 25.86
N ARG A 185 6.32 4.20 26.33
CA ARG A 185 6.55 2.78 26.65
C ARG A 185 5.53 2.17 27.61
N ASN A 186 4.97 2.96 28.54
CA ASN A 186 3.98 2.52 29.52
C ASN A 186 2.55 2.96 29.19
N ASP A 187 2.35 3.73 28.11
CA ASP A 187 1.04 4.23 27.70
C ASP A 187 0.21 3.11 27.07
N PRO A 188 -1.12 3.28 26.94
CA PRO A 188 -1.96 2.36 26.19
C PRO A 188 -1.44 2.15 24.76
N CYS A 189 -1.49 0.92 24.29
CA CYS A 189 -1.04 0.58 22.95
C CYS A 189 -1.95 1.21 21.89
N TRP A 190 -1.34 1.81 20.87
CA TRP A 190 -2.03 2.51 19.77
C TRP A 190 -3.01 1.62 18.99
N CYS A 191 -2.84 0.30 19.02
CA CYS A 191 -3.75 -0.65 18.39
C CYS A 191 -5.14 -0.74 19.05
N GLY A 192 -5.38 -0.04 20.16
CA GLY A 192 -6.67 -0.04 20.85
C GLY A 192 -6.87 -1.18 21.85
N SER A 193 -5.86 -2.03 22.11
CA SER A 193 -5.98 -3.15 23.06
C SER A 193 -6.06 -2.73 24.54
N GLY A 194 -5.71 -1.49 24.87
CA GLY A 194 -5.60 -0.99 26.25
C GLY A 194 -4.38 -1.51 27.04
N ALA A 195 -3.68 -2.53 26.54
CA ALA A 195 -2.46 -3.03 27.15
C ALA A 195 -1.33 -2.00 27.05
N LYS A 196 -0.37 -2.02 27.99
CA LYS A 196 0.83 -1.18 27.93
C LYS A 196 1.58 -1.45 26.63
N TYR A 197 1.99 -0.40 25.91
CA TYR A 197 2.65 -0.52 24.60
C TYR A 197 3.79 -1.55 24.60
N LYS A 198 4.71 -1.49 25.57
CA LYS A 198 5.84 -2.43 25.74
C LYS A 198 5.46 -3.92 25.93
N ARG A 199 4.20 -4.23 26.17
CA ARG A 199 3.67 -5.59 26.36
C ARG A 199 2.68 -5.97 25.25
N CYS A 200 2.59 -5.17 24.18
CA CYS A 200 1.67 -5.35 23.07
C CYS A 200 2.45 -5.14 21.75
N CYS A 201 2.06 -4.16 20.91
CA CYS A 201 2.77 -3.91 19.66
C CYS A 201 4.23 -3.46 19.88
N GLY A 202 4.50 -2.83 21.03
CA GLY A 202 5.81 -2.38 21.50
C GLY A 202 6.78 -3.48 21.95
N ALA A 203 6.31 -4.73 21.98
CA ALA A 203 7.11 -5.88 22.39
C ALA A 203 8.07 -6.35 21.28
#